data_AF-A0A2V5T985-F1
#
_entry.id   AF-A0A2V5T985-F1
#
_cell.length_a   1.000
_cell.length_b   1.000
_cell.length_c   1.000
_cell.angle_alpha   90.00
_cell.angle_beta   90.00
_cell.angle_gamma   90.00
#
_symmetry.space_group_name_H-M   'P 1'
#
loop_
_entity.id
_entity.type
_entity.pdbx_description
1 polymer ?
#
loop_
_entity_poly.entity_id
_entity_poly.type
_entity_poly.pdbx_seq_one_letter_code
_entity_poly.pdbx_strand_id
1 'polypeptide(L)'
;MKLTFLGTRGEIEARTRRHRMHTSLLVSYRGARVMIDCGLDWLGKFERLRPDAIVLTHAHPDHAWGLRKGAPCPVFAPEKTWRTLKHCKIDDRRLIKERAPTKICGITFQAFAVEHSILAPAVGYRV
;
A
#
# COMPACT_ATOMS: atom_id res chain seq x y z
N MET A 1 -5.83 -7.98 -16.44
CA MET A 1 -5.17 -7.29 -15.31
C MET A 1 -3.66 -7.48 -15.46
N LYS A 2 -2.84 -6.49 -15.10
CA LYS A 2 -1.36 -6.61 -15.09
C LYS A 2 -0.83 -6.32 -13.68
N LEU A 3 0.06 -7.17 -13.20
CA LEU A 3 0.75 -7.03 -11.92
C LEU A 3 2.21 -6.67 -12.18
N THR A 4 2.71 -5.60 -11.55
CA THR A 4 4.12 -5.19 -11.66
C THR A 4 4.73 -5.07 -10.27
N PHE A 5 5.70 -5.92 -9.95
CA PHE A 5 6.46 -5.83 -8.70
C PHE A 5 7.42 -4.65 -8.79
N LEU A 6 7.12 -3.58 -8.06
CA LEU A 6 7.92 -2.36 -8.02
C LEU A 6 9.11 -2.51 -7.05
N GLY A 7 8.88 -3.25 -5.97
CA GLY A 7 9.86 -3.63 -4.97
C GLY A 7 9.47 -4.95 -4.34
N THR A 8 10.43 -5.62 -3.71
CA THR A 8 10.25 -6.96 -3.15
C THR A 8 10.92 -7.13 -1.79
N ARG A 9 11.63 -6.11 -1.30
CA ARG A 9 12.40 -6.15 -0.05
C ARG A 9 11.49 -5.87 1.15
N GLY A 10 11.67 -6.61 2.24
CA GLY A 10 11.07 -6.25 3.53
C GLY A 10 11.89 -5.21 4.29
N GLU A 11 11.61 -5.02 5.57
CA GLU A 11 12.43 -4.19 6.46
C GLU A 11 13.73 -4.93 6.87
N ILE A 12 14.62 -5.10 5.90
CA ILE A 12 15.94 -5.72 6.08
C ILE A 12 17.03 -4.91 5.39
N GLU A 13 18.25 -5.03 5.91
CA GLU A 13 19.43 -4.38 5.34
C GLU A 13 19.86 -5.02 4.01
N ALA A 14 19.73 -6.36 3.91
CA ALA A 14 20.17 -7.12 2.75
C ALA A 14 19.45 -6.63 1.48
N ARG A 15 20.25 -6.28 0.47
CA ARG A 15 19.75 -5.70 -0.79
C ARG A 15 20.63 -6.07 -1.96
N THR A 16 20.00 -6.22 -3.12
CA THR A 16 20.70 -6.33 -4.41
C THR A 16 20.20 -5.25 -5.36
N ARG A 17 20.85 -5.07 -6.51
CA ARG A 17 20.36 -4.14 -7.54
C ARG A 17 18.90 -4.41 -7.94
N ARG A 18 18.47 -5.69 -7.92
CA ARG A 18 17.11 -6.12 -8.30
C ARG A 18 16.15 -6.26 -7.10
N HIS A 19 16.66 -6.15 -5.88
CA HIS A 19 15.92 -6.30 -4.61
C HIS A 19 16.28 -5.15 -3.67
N ARG A 20 16.16 -3.92 -4.16
CA ARG A 20 16.56 -2.71 -3.41
C ARG A 20 15.37 -2.01 -2.76
N MET A 21 14.24 -2.00 -3.45
CA MET A 21 13.07 -1.23 -3.02
C MET A 21 12.18 -2.07 -2.11
N HIS A 22 11.61 -1.43 -1.09
CA HIS A 22 10.63 -2.03 -0.20
C HIS A 22 9.44 -2.52 -1.02
N THR A 23 8.82 -3.58 -0.52
CA THR A 23 7.75 -4.29 -1.21
C THR A 23 6.64 -3.34 -1.65
N SER A 24 6.27 -3.45 -2.91
CA SER A 24 5.16 -2.71 -3.48
C SER A 24 4.75 -3.36 -4.81
N LEU A 25 3.44 -3.43 -5.04
CA LEU A 25 2.86 -4.00 -6.24
C LEU A 25 1.98 -2.97 -6.96
N LEU A 26 2.21 -2.76 -8.25
CA LEU A 26 1.31 -1.96 -9.08
C LEU A 26 0.32 -2.87 -9.80
N VAL A 27 -0.97 -2.71 -9.51
CA VAL A 27 -2.07 -3.37 -10.21
C VAL A 27 -2.60 -2.43 -11.29
N SER A 28 -2.56 -2.86 -12.55
CA SER A 28 -3.08 -2.09 -13.67
C SER A 28 -4.25 -2.77 -14.37
N TYR A 29 -5.32 -2.01 -14.61
CA TYR A 29 -6.54 -2.49 -15.27
C TYR A 29 -7.27 -1.34 -15.98
N ARG A 30 -7.55 -1.50 -17.28
CA ARG A 30 -8.30 -0.52 -18.12
C ARG A 30 -7.81 0.93 -17.96
N GLY A 31 -6.50 1.14 -17.95
CA GLY A 31 -5.88 2.46 -17.80
C GLY A 31 -5.64 2.89 -16.35
N ALA A 32 -6.36 2.31 -15.38
CA ALA A 32 -6.16 2.58 -13.96
C ALA A 32 -4.93 1.85 -13.40
N ARG A 33 -4.34 2.45 -12.36
CA ARG A 33 -3.10 2.05 -11.69
C ARG A 33 -3.25 2.20 -10.17
N VAL A 34 -3.41 1.09 -9.47
CA VAL A 34 -3.50 1.06 -8.01
C VAL A 34 -2.21 0.48 -7.44
N MET A 35 -1.54 1.23 -6.57
CA MET A 35 -0.32 0.78 -5.89
C MET A 35 -0.68 0.14 -4.56
N ILE A 36 -0.24 -1.08 -4.33
CA ILE A 36 -0.34 -1.77 -3.04
C ILE A 36 0.97 -1.54 -2.30
N ASP A 37 0.88 -0.95 -1.12
CA ASP A 37 1.97 -0.54 -0.23
C ASP A 37 2.94 0.48 -0.85
N CYS A 38 3.50 1.32 0.01
CA CYS A 38 4.47 2.37 -0.28
C CYS A 38 5.40 2.54 0.94
N GLY A 39 6.42 1.69 1.02
CA GLY A 39 7.46 1.74 2.06
C GLY A 39 8.35 2.97 2.04
N LEU A 40 9.16 3.14 3.10
CA LEU A 40 9.98 4.34 3.33
C LEU A 40 10.89 4.71 2.16
N ASP A 41 11.48 3.74 1.46
CA ASP A 41 12.39 4.03 0.35
C ASP A 41 11.70 4.56 -0.91
N TRP A 42 10.37 4.52 -0.96
CA TRP A 42 9.52 5.15 -1.98
C TRP A 42 9.21 6.63 -1.71
N LEU A 43 9.56 7.15 -0.52
CA LEU A 43 9.32 8.56 -0.17
C LEU A 43 9.92 9.51 -1.22
N GLY A 44 9.06 10.35 -1.82
CA GLY A 44 9.43 11.29 -2.88
C GLY A 44 9.77 10.65 -4.24
N LYS A 45 9.45 9.36 -4.43
CA LYS A 45 9.68 8.62 -5.68
C LYS A 45 8.40 8.03 -6.27
N PHE A 46 7.43 7.63 -5.45
CA PHE A 46 6.21 6.95 -5.92
C PHE A 46 5.34 7.85 -6.79
N GLU A 47 5.45 9.18 -6.66
CA GLU A 47 4.72 10.17 -7.44
C GLU A 47 5.03 10.05 -8.94
N ARG A 48 6.25 9.62 -9.29
CA ARG A 48 6.66 9.36 -10.69
C ARG A 48 5.89 8.22 -11.32
N LEU A 49 5.37 7.32 -10.49
CA LEU A 49 4.50 6.26 -10.97
C LEU A 49 3.18 6.90 -11.42
N ARG A 50 2.63 7.90 -10.74
CA ARG A 50 1.27 8.41 -10.91
C ARG A 50 0.22 7.33 -10.62
N PRO A 51 0.16 6.80 -9.38
CA PRO A 51 -0.95 5.93 -8.98
C PRO A 51 -2.26 6.72 -8.93
N ASP A 52 -3.35 6.12 -9.36
CA ASP A 52 -4.70 6.68 -9.23
C ASP A 52 -5.25 6.50 -7.81
N ALA A 53 -4.77 5.47 -7.11
CA ALA A 53 -5.03 5.21 -5.70
C ALA A 53 -3.90 4.37 -5.09
N ILE A 54 -3.78 4.43 -3.77
CA ILE A 54 -2.88 3.57 -2.99
C ILE A 54 -3.69 2.73 -2.02
N VAL A 55 -3.32 1.47 -1.83
CA VAL A 55 -3.96 0.54 -0.89
C VAL A 55 -2.88 0.01 0.05
N LEU A 56 -3.10 0.08 1.37
CA LEU A 56 -2.12 -0.34 2.38
C LEU A 56 -2.55 -1.65 3.04
N THR A 57 -1.64 -2.62 3.08
CA THR A 57 -1.83 -3.89 3.80
C THR A 57 -1.74 -3.71 5.31
N HIS A 58 -0.76 -2.93 5.78
CA HIS A 58 -0.54 -2.63 7.20
C HIS A 58 0.37 -1.41 7.41
N ALA A 59 0.53 -1.01 8.66
CA ALA A 59 1.25 0.20 9.05
C ALA A 59 2.67 -0.11 9.52
N HIS A 60 3.54 -0.48 8.57
CA HIS A 60 4.94 -0.78 8.84
C HIS A 60 5.90 0.05 7.95
N PRO A 61 7.14 0.31 8.38
CA PRO A 61 8.17 1.03 7.63
C PRO A 61 8.28 0.76 6.14
N ASP A 62 8.38 -0.50 5.78
CA ASP A 62 8.52 -1.01 4.43
C ASP A 62 7.19 -1.09 3.66
N HIS A 63 6.07 -0.78 4.31
CA HIS A 63 4.74 -0.83 3.68
C HIS A 63 4.02 0.53 3.59
N ALA A 64 4.25 1.48 4.51
CA ALA A 64 3.43 2.69 4.57
C ALA A 64 4.22 4.00 4.71
N TRP A 65 5.48 3.97 5.15
CA TRP A 65 6.20 5.20 5.50
C TRP A 65 6.69 6.02 4.31
N GLY A 66 6.54 5.54 3.08
CA GLY A 66 6.67 6.36 1.87
C GLY A 66 5.61 7.47 1.81
N LEU A 67 4.49 7.30 2.52
CA LEU A 67 3.37 8.24 2.57
C LEU A 67 3.43 9.22 3.75
N ARG A 68 4.52 9.25 4.52
CA ARG A 68 4.61 10.11 5.73
C ARG A 68 4.43 11.61 5.44
N LYS A 69 4.75 12.03 4.20
CA LYS A 69 4.57 13.41 3.71
C LYS A 69 3.24 13.62 2.95
N GLY A 70 2.36 12.62 2.93
CA GLY A 70 1.10 12.63 2.21
C GLY A 70 1.13 11.87 0.90
N ALA A 71 0.00 11.93 0.18
CA ALA A 71 -0.19 11.30 -1.12
C ALA A 71 -1.05 12.21 -2.00
N PRO A 72 -0.76 12.32 -3.31
CA PRO A 72 -1.53 13.13 -4.25
C PRO A 72 -2.84 12.47 -4.70
N CYS A 73 -3.14 11.27 -4.20
CA CYS A 73 -4.29 10.46 -4.57
C CYS A 73 -4.92 9.82 -3.32
N PRO A 74 -6.16 9.31 -3.41
CA PRO A 74 -6.80 8.61 -2.30
C PRO A 74 -5.96 7.42 -1.82
N VAL A 75 -5.84 7.30 -0.49
CA VAL A 75 -5.19 6.17 0.15
C VAL A 75 -6.25 5.37 0.88
N PHE A 76 -6.26 4.06 0.64
CA PHE A 76 -7.18 3.11 1.22
C PHE A 76 -6.45 2.22 2.22
N ALA A 77 -7.03 1.99 3.40
CA ALA A 77 -6.47 1.05 4.37
C ALA A 77 -7.56 0.47 5.29
N PRO A 78 -7.31 -0.68 5.94
CA PRO A 78 -8.11 -1.17 7.05
C PRO A 78 -8.11 -0.20 8.23
N GLU A 79 -9.13 -0.30 9.09
CA GLU A 79 -9.27 0.58 10.26
C GLU A 79 -8.06 0.47 11.20
N LYS A 80 -7.58 -0.76 11.46
CA LYS A 80 -6.41 -1.00 12.33
C LYS A 80 -5.16 -0.30 11.79
N THR A 81 -4.96 -0.30 10.48
CA THR A 81 -3.86 0.40 9.82
C THR A 81 -3.97 1.91 9.98
N TRP A 82 -5.17 2.48 9.84
CA TRP A 82 -5.39 3.92 10.05
C TRP A 82 -5.09 4.38 11.47
N ARG A 83 -5.45 3.58 12.48
CA ARG A 83 -5.15 3.87 13.89
C ARG A 83 -3.65 4.01 14.14
N THR A 84 -2.83 3.18 13.50
CA THR A 84 -1.36 3.24 13.61
C THR A 84 -0.77 4.41 12.80
N LEU A 85 -1.34 4.75 11.64
CA LEU A 85 -0.86 5.85 10.78
C LEU A 85 -1.32 7.25 11.20
N LYS A 86 -1.70 7.45 12.46
CA LYS A 86 -2.27 8.71 12.97
C LYS A 86 -1.44 9.97 12.64
N HIS A 87 -0.12 9.84 12.53
CA HIS A 87 0.80 10.95 12.26
C HIS A 87 1.13 11.18 10.77
N CYS A 88 0.64 10.36 9.85
CA CYS A 88 0.87 10.57 8.41
C CYS A 88 -0.07 11.65 7.87
N LYS A 89 0.47 12.61 7.10
CA LYS A 89 -0.28 13.73 6.49
C LYS A 89 -1.04 13.30 5.23
N ILE A 90 -1.90 12.30 5.35
CA ILE A 90 -2.73 11.81 4.25
C ILE A 90 -4.10 12.48 4.36
N ASP A 91 -4.44 13.29 3.35
CA ASP A 91 -5.68 14.09 3.32
C ASP A 91 -6.90 13.27 2.89
N ASP A 92 -6.81 12.53 1.77
CA ASP A 92 -7.90 11.66 1.30
C ASP A 92 -7.70 10.22 1.82
N ARG A 93 -8.18 9.98 3.05
CA ARG A 93 -8.20 8.67 3.70
C ARG A 93 -9.51 7.94 3.41
N ARG A 94 -9.41 6.72 2.89
CA ARG A 94 -10.55 5.84 2.60
C ARG A 94 -10.44 4.56 3.42
N LEU A 95 -11.56 4.14 4.02
CA LEU A 95 -11.62 2.87 4.76
C LEU A 95 -11.86 1.71 3.78
N ILE A 96 -11.08 0.64 3.90
CA ILE A 96 -11.46 -0.68 3.40
C ILE A 96 -11.94 -1.53 4.57
N LYS A 97 -13.17 -2.03 4.48
CA LYS A 97 -13.72 -2.97 5.45
C LYS A 97 -13.23 -4.39 5.14
N GLU A 98 -12.79 -5.10 6.16
CA GLU A 98 -12.44 -6.53 6.04
C GLU A 98 -13.65 -7.34 5.57
N ARG A 99 -13.39 -8.36 4.75
CA ARG A 99 -14.39 -9.27 4.16
C ARG A 99 -15.46 -8.59 3.29
N ALA A 100 -15.38 -7.29 3.04
CA ALA A 100 -16.29 -6.58 2.14
C ALA A 100 -15.58 -6.18 0.84
N PRO A 101 -16.16 -6.46 -0.34
CA PRO A 101 -15.63 -5.96 -1.60
C PRO A 101 -15.66 -4.43 -1.65
N THR A 102 -14.54 -3.82 -2.04
CA THR A 102 -14.39 -2.38 -2.25
C THR A 102 -13.88 -2.15 -3.68
N LYS A 103 -14.62 -1.38 -4.48
CA LYS A 103 -14.23 -1.07 -5.86
C LYS A 103 -13.36 0.18 -5.88
N ILE A 104 -12.12 0.04 -6.35
CA ILE A 104 -11.11 1.11 -6.41
C ILE A 104 -10.64 1.20 -7.86
N CYS A 105 -10.90 2.33 -8.51
CA CYS A 105 -10.54 2.56 -9.92
C CYS A 105 -10.97 1.42 -10.87
N GLY A 106 -12.15 0.82 -10.62
CA GLY A 106 -12.67 -0.29 -11.41
C GLY A 106 -12.11 -1.68 -11.07
N ILE A 107 -11.21 -1.79 -10.09
CA ILE A 107 -10.64 -3.04 -9.56
C ILE A 107 -11.32 -3.37 -8.23
N THR A 108 -11.67 -4.65 -8.00
CA THR A 108 -12.32 -5.08 -6.76
C THR A 108 -11.27 -5.56 -5.77
N PHE A 109 -11.14 -4.88 -4.64
CA PHE A 109 -10.30 -5.30 -3.53
C PHE A 109 -11.16 -5.90 -2.42
N GLN A 110 -10.74 -7.01 -1.84
CA GLN A 110 -11.33 -7.54 -0.61
C GLN A 110 -10.22 -7.90 0.38
N ALA A 111 -10.26 -7.26 1.55
CA ALA A 111 -9.30 -7.47 2.61
C ALA A 111 -9.65 -8.72 3.44
N PHE A 112 -8.65 -9.51 3.78
CA PHE A 112 -8.74 -10.65 4.69
C PHE A 112 -7.64 -10.51 5.73
N ALA A 113 -7.98 -10.51 7.02
CA ALA A 113 -6.99 -10.53 8.09
C ALA A 113 -6.05 -11.73 7.93
N VAL A 114 -4.76 -11.49 8.17
CA VAL A 114 -3.72 -12.52 8.23
C VAL A 114 -2.96 -12.40 9.54
N GLU A 115 -2.40 -13.50 10.01
CA GLU A 115 -1.54 -13.49 11.20
C GLU A 115 -0.26 -12.71 10.91
N HIS A 116 -0.01 -11.70 11.73
CA HIS A 116 1.17 -10.83 11.66
C HIS A 116 1.35 -10.13 13.02
N SER A 117 2.21 -9.11 13.09
CA SER A 117 2.48 -8.31 14.28
C SER A 117 1.20 -7.80 14.97
N ILE A 118 1.18 -7.88 16.30
CA ILE A 118 0.14 -7.26 17.14
C ILE A 118 0.19 -5.73 17.03
N LEU A 119 1.39 -5.15 16.84
CA LEU A 119 1.60 -3.71 16.72
C LEU A 119 1.25 -3.17 15.33
N ALA A 120 1.38 -4.01 14.31
CA ALA A 120 1.06 -3.66 12.92
C ALA A 120 0.21 -4.76 12.26
N PRO A 121 -1.06 -4.95 12.68
CA PRO A 121 -1.92 -5.99 12.11
C PRO A 121 -2.06 -5.84 10.59
N ALA A 122 -2.06 -6.95 9.87
CA ALA A 122 -2.05 -6.97 8.42
C ALA A 122 -3.26 -7.66 7.80
N VAL A 123 -3.51 -7.28 6.54
CA VAL A 123 -4.47 -7.95 5.67
C VAL A 123 -3.79 -8.40 4.38
N GLY A 124 -4.27 -9.53 3.84
CA GLY A 124 -4.11 -9.88 2.44
C GLY A 124 -5.25 -9.32 1.59
N TYR A 125 -4.99 -9.05 0.33
CA TYR A 125 -6.01 -8.60 -0.62
C TYR A 125 -6.27 -9.65 -1.70
N ARG A 126 -7.55 -10.00 -1.88
CA ARG A 126 -8.04 -10.58 -3.13
C ARG A 126 -8.33 -9.44 -4.10
N VAL A 127 -7.75 -9.50 -5.30
CA VAL A 127 -7.79 -8.46 -6.34
C VAL A 127 -8.26 -9.06 -7.67
#